data_AF-A0A928YAR3-F1
#
_entry.id   AF-A0A928YAR3-F1
#
_cell.length_a   1.000
_cell.length_b   1.000
_cell.length_c   1.000
_cell.angle_alpha   90.00
_cell.angle_beta   90.00
_cell.angle_gamma   90.00
#
_symmetry.space_group_name_H-M   'P 1'
#
loop_
_entity.id
_entity.type
_entity.pdbx_description
1 polymer ?
#
loop_
_entity_poly.entity_id
_entity_poly.type
_entity_poly.pdbx_seq_one_letter_code
_entity_poly.pdbx_strand_id
1 'polypeptide(L)'
;MKPIPINEKLVWDYDIPPDAQTNEAFREWYVKRVLTHGTADDIRAIGLETIHAYLPHLYLPQDIREFWDWYFSQPHAKQRYGNFDPLSETAT
;
A
#
# COMPACT_ATOMS: atom_id res chain seq x y z
N MET A 1 11.01 2.17 8.21
CA MET A 1 10.22 1.18 7.45
C MET A 1 11.14 0.29 6.62
N LYS A 2 10.68 -0.90 6.23
CA LYS A 2 11.43 -1.81 5.35
C LYS A 2 11.57 -1.21 3.94
N PRO A 3 12.68 -1.46 3.21
CA PRO A 3 12.79 -1.15 1.78
C PRO A 3 11.68 -1.84 0.98
N ILE A 4 11.13 -1.12 0.00
CA ILE A 4 10.09 -1.64 -0.90
C ILE A 4 10.77 -2.05 -2.22
N PRO A 5 10.72 -3.34 -2.62
CA PRO A 5 11.21 -3.75 -3.92
C PRO A 5 10.41 -3.08 -5.05
N ILE A 6 11.10 -2.38 -5.95
CA ILE A 6 10.48 -1.69 -7.07
C ILE A 6 10.52 -2.59 -8.31
N ASN A 7 9.36 -2.86 -8.89
CA ASN A 7 9.22 -3.53 -10.16
C ASN A 7 9.19 -2.49 -11.28
N GLU A 8 10.29 -2.39 -12.04
CA GLU A 8 10.45 -1.44 -13.15
C GLU A 8 9.34 -1.54 -14.20
N LYS A 9 8.74 -2.73 -14.38
CA LYS A 9 7.63 -2.94 -15.32
C LYS A 9 6.34 -2.22 -14.89
N LEU A 10 6.20 -1.86 -13.63
CA LEU A 10 5.06 -1.08 -13.14
C LEU A 10 5.30 0.42 -13.21
N VAL A 11 6.54 0.86 -13.40
CA VAL A 11 6.95 2.28 -13.34
C VAL A 11 7.68 2.71 -14.61
N TRP A 12 7.47 2.00 -15.72
CA TRP A 12 8.13 2.24 -17.00
C TRP A 12 7.94 3.65 -17.57
N ASP A 13 6.93 4.38 -17.09
CA ASP A 13 6.54 5.73 -17.46
C ASP A 13 6.99 6.79 -16.43
N TYR A 14 7.83 6.42 -15.46
CA TYR A 14 8.20 7.27 -14.34
C TYR A 14 9.69 7.16 -14.00
N ASP A 15 10.33 8.30 -13.77
CA ASP A 15 11.72 8.35 -13.32
C ASP A 15 11.80 8.04 -11.82
N ILE A 16 12.32 6.86 -11.47
CA ILE A 16 12.51 6.45 -10.07
C ILE A 16 13.54 7.40 -9.43
N PRO A 17 13.16 8.15 -8.38
CA PRO A 17 14.09 9.10 -7.77
C PRO A 17 15.18 8.33 -6.99
N PRO A 18 16.40 8.89 -6.88
CA PRO A 18 17.51 8.21 -6.21
C PRO A 18 17.25 7.95 -4.71
N ASP A 19 16.34 8.71 -4.11
CA ASP A 19 15.90 8.60 -2.72
C ASP A 19 14.57 7.83 -2.57
N ALA A 20 14.12 7.09 -3.60
CA ALA A 20 12.85 6.36 -3.63
C ALA A 20 12.58 5.50 -2.37
N GLN A 21 13.62 4.95 -1.74
CA GLN A 21 13.47 4.11 -0.56
C GLN A 21 13.18 4.88 0.72
N THR A 22 13.44 6.19 0.75
CA THR A 22 13.20 7.09 1.90
C THR A 22 12.19 8.20 1.61
N ASN A 23 11.79 8.35 0.36
CA ASN A 23 10.82 9.35 -0.08
C ASN A 23 9.39 8.82 0.11
N GLU A 24 8.69 9.31 1.13
CA GLU A 24 7.35 8.81 1.47
C GLU A 24 6.30 9.09 0.38
N ALA A 25 6.39 10.22 -0.32
CA ALA A 25 5.48 10.51 -1.43
C ALA A 25 5.64 9.49 -2.57
N PHE A 26 6.89 9.11 -2.90
CA PHE A 26 7.15 8.05 -3.87
C PHE A 26 6.66 6.69 -3.37
N ARG A 27 6.88 6.38 -2.09
CA ARG A 27 6.46 5.10 -1.49
C ARG A 27 4.95 4.95 -1.47
N GLU A 28 4.20 5.97 -1.06
CA GLU A 28 2.74 6.01 -1.14
C GLU A 28 2.25 5.80 -2.58
N TRP A 29 2.81 6.57 -3.51
CA TRP A 29 2.47 6.46 -4.93
C TRP A 29 2.75 5.05 -5.47
N TYR A 30 3.89 4.47 -5.12
CA TYR A 30 4.28 3.14 -5.60
C TYR A 30 3.40 2.05 -4.99
N VAL A 31 3.08 2.11 -3.70
CA VAL A 31 2.13 1.17 -3.07
C VAL A 31 0.77 1.28 -3.75
N LYS A 32 0.22 2.48 -3.94
CA LYS A 32 -1.02 2.68 -4.71
C LYS A 32 -0.94 2.05 -6.09
N ARG A 33 0.18 2.21 -6.79
CA ARG A 33 0.39 1.66 -8.13
C ARG A 33 0.39 0.13 -8.14
N VAL A 34 1.04 -0.49 -7.17
CA VAL A 34 0.99 -1.96 -6.97
C VAL A 34 -0.43 -2.42 -6.67
N LEU A 35 -1.17 -1.72 -5.80
CA LEU A 35 -2.54 -2.10 -5.46
C LEU A 35 -3.52 -1.96 -6.64
N THR A 36 -3.25 -1.03 -7.57
CA THR A 36 -4.16 -0.73 -8.69
C THR A 36 -3.82 -1.50 -9.96
N HIS A 37 -2.54 -1.74 -10.22
CA HIS A 37 -2.06 -2.27 -11.50
C HIS A 37 -1.09 -3.46 -11.35
N GLY A 38 -0.71 -3.80 -10.12
CA GLY A 38 0.22 -4.87 -9.83
C GLY A 38 -0.40 -6.26 -9.92
N THR A 39 0.48 -7.26 -9.92
CA THR A 39 0.12 -8.67 -9.85
C THR A 39 0.11 -9.17 -8.40
N ALA A 40 -0.36 -10.39 -8.19
CA ALA A 40 -0.24 -11.05 -6.89
C ALA A 40 1.22 -11.19 -6.42
N ASP A 41 2.18 -11.30 -7.34
CA ASP A 41 3.60 -11.36 -6.99
C ASP A 41 4.13 -10.00 -6.51
N ASP A 42 3.67 -8.90 -7.11
CA ASP A 42 4.01 -7.55 -6.66
C ASP A 42 3.47 -7.27 -5.26
N ILE A 43 2.22 -7.69 -4.99
CA ILE A 43 1.60 -7.61 -3.65
C ILE A 43 2.44 -8.41 -2.63
N ARG A 44 2.88 -9.62 -2.97
CA ARG A 44 3.75 -10.42 -2.11
C ARG A 44 5.10 -9.76 -1.87
N ALA A 45 5.67 -9.12 -2.90
CA ALA A 45 6.98 -8.48 -2.82
C ALA A 45 6.99 -7.29 -1.85
N ILE A 46 5.97 -6.42 -1.92
CA ILE A 46 5.85 -5.28 -1.00
C ILE A 46 5.37 -5.71 0.40
N GLY A 47 4.57 -6.78 0.45
CA GLY A 47 4.09 -7.42 1.67
C GLY A 47 2.90 -6.70 2.32
N LEU A 48 2.04 -7.50 2.97
CA LEU A 48 0.80 -7.02 3.61
C LEU A 48 1.03 -6.05 4.77
N GLU A 49 2.17 -6.12 5.46
CA GLU A 49 2.53 -5.17 6.52
C GLU A 49 2.73 -3.75 5.95
N THR A 50 3.41 -3.66 4.81
CA THR A 50 3.58 -2.40 4.08
C THR A 50 2.23 -1.89 3.61
N ILE A 51 1.42 -2.75 2.99
CA ILE A 51 0.09 -2.37 2.52
C ILE A 51 -0.75 -1.83 3.68
N HIS A 52 -0.81 -2.54 4.82
CA HIS A 52 -1.55 -2.11 6.01
C HIS A 52 -1.09 -0.74 6.53
N ALA A 53 0.21 -0.48 6.54
CA ALA A 53 0.77 0.78 7.02
C ALA A 53 0.43 1.97 6.11
N TYR A 54 0.40 1.78 4.79
CA TYR A 54 0.11 2.86 3.84
C TYR A 54 -1.37 3.06 3.56
N LEU A 55 -2.17 1.98 3.59
CA LEU A 55 -3.56 1.96 3.15
C LEU A 55 -4.44 3.11 3.67
N PRO A 56 -4.34 3.58 4.94
CA PRO A 56 -5.13 4.72 5.42
C PRO A 56 -4.90 6.02 4.63
N HIS A 57 -3.69 6.21 4.11
CA HIS A 57 -3.26 7.44 3.42
C HIS A 57 -3.40 7.35 1.90
N LEU A 58 -3.81 6.20 1.34
CA LEU A 58 -3.91 6.02 -0.10
C LEU A 58 -5.29 6.40 -0.64
N TYR A 59 -5.30 7.30 -1.62
CA TYR A 59 -6.46 7.51 -2.48
C TYR A 59 -6.54 6.44 -3.57
N LEU A 60 -7.36 5.41 -3.35
CA LEU A 60 -7.54 4.25 -4.24
C LEU A 60 -8.91 4.29 -4.96
N PRO A 61 -9.05 3.61 -6.11
CA PRO A 61 -10.35 3.26 -6.66
C PRO A 61 -11.22 2.56 -5.61
N GLN A 62 -12.52 2.84 -5.62
CA GLN A 62 -13.45 2.44 -4.56
C GLN A 62 -13.48 0.93 -4.34
N ASP A 63 -13.55 0.15 -5.41
CA ASP A 63 -13.55 -1.32 -5.38
C ASP A 63 -12.29 -1.90 -4.76
N ILE A 64 -11.12 -1.31 -5.07
CA ILE A 64 -9.83 -1.71 -4.51
C ILE A 64 -9.77 -1.34 -3.02
N ARG A 65 -10.24 -0.15 -2.65
CA ARG A 65 -10.32 0.30 -1.25
C ARG A 65 -11.21 -0.65 -0.44
N GLU A 66 -12.41 -0.93 -0.92
CA GLU A 66 -13.38 -1.82 -0.26
C GLU A 66 -12.82 -3.22 -0.06
N PHE A 67 -12.10 -3.76 -1.04
CA PHE A 67 -11.43 -5.06 -0.91
C PHE A 67 -10.42 -5.07 0.23
N TRP A 68 -9.54 -4.07 0.32
CA TRP A 68 -8.50 -4.04 1.34
C TRP A 68 -9.05 -3.74 2.74
N ASP A 69 -10.03 -2.85 2.84
CA ASP A 69 -10.75 -2.58 4.09
C ASP A 69 -11.44 -3.86 4.60
N TRP A 70 -12.12 -4.60 3.70
CA TRP A 70 -12.68 -5.91 4.01
C TRP A 70 -11.61 -6.90 4.47
N TYR A 71 -10.49 -7.01 3.75
CA TYR A 71 -9.40 -7.94 4.07
C TYR A 71 -8.83 -7.68 5.47
N PHE A 72 -8.47 -6.43 5.78
CA PHE A 72 -7.89 -6.08 7.07
C PHE A 72 -8.92 -6.04 8.21
N SER A 73 -10.22 -5.98 7.90
CA SER A 73 -11.27 -6.15 8.92
C SER A 73 -11.41 -7.59 9.45
N GLN A 74 -10.88 -8.59 8.73
CA GLN A 74 -11.02 -10.01 9.09
C GLN A 74 -10.27 -10.34 10.41
N PRO A 75 -10.76 -11.27 11.24
CA PRO A 75 -10.15 -11.57 12.54
C PRO A 75 -8.67 -11.97 12.47
N HIS A 76 -8.28 -12.77 11.47
CA HIS A 76 -6.90 -13.22 11.30
C HIS A 76 -5.97 -12.07 10.91
N ALA A 77 -6.45 -11.12 10.10
CA ALA A 77 -5.69 -9.95 9.71
C ALA A 77 -5.54 -8.99 10.91
N LYS A 78 -6.62 -8.74 11.65
CA LYS A 78 -6.58 -7.94 12.89
C LYS A 78 -5.61 -8.49 13.94
N GLN A 79 -5.61 -9.82 14.12
CA GLN A 79 -4.69 -10.49 15.05
C GLN A 79 -3.22 -10.27 14.67
N ARG A 80 -2.93 -10.18 13.37
CA ARG A 80 -1.56 -10.10 12.85
C ARG A 80 -1.05 -8.66 12.68
N TYR A 81 -1.90 -7.74 12.22
CA TYR A 81 -1.52 -6.39 11.81
C TYR A 81 -2.05 -5.29 12.75
N GLY A 82 -2.92 -5.65 13.70
CA GLY A 82 -3.59 -4.72 14.61
C GLY A 82 -4.93 -4.25 14.07
N ASN A 83 -5.56 -3.31 14.79
CA ASN A 83 -6.79 -2.70 14.30
C ASN A 83 -6.48 -1.75 13.16
N PHE A 84 -7.08 -2.03 12.01
CA PHE A 84 -7.17 -1.10 10.89
C PHE A 84 -8.36 -0.16 11.14
N ASP A 85 -8.09 1.13 11.30
CA ASP A 85 -9.12 2.17 11.38
C ASP A 85 -9.09 3.01 10.09
N PRO A 86 -10.04 2.78 9.16
CA PRO A 86 -10.09 3.51 7.89
C PRO A 86 -10.46 5.00 8.04
N LEU A 87 -10.78 5.48 9.26
CA LEU A 87 -11.33 6.81 9.53
C LEU A 87 -10.47 7.67 10.47
N SER A 88 -9.23 7.27 10.80
CA SER A 88 -8.42 8.00 11.79
C SER A 88 -7.97 9.41 11.38
N GLU A 89 -8.28 9.90 10.17
CA GLU A 89 -7.96 11.26 9.70
C GLU A 89 -9.20 12.12 9.35
N THR A 90 -10.34 11.91 10.01
CA THR A 90 -11.40 12.94 10.07
C THR A 90 -11.67 13.38 11.51
N ALA A 91 -10.63 13.84 12.20
CA ALA A 91 -10.75 14.60 13.43
C ALA A 91 -9.49 15.44 13.66
N THR A 92 -9.43 16.65 13.10
CA THR A 92 -9.03 17.92 13.73
C THR A 92 -9.05 19.03 12.69
#